data_AF-R8ZXS7-F1
#
_entry.id   AF-R8ZXS7-F1
#
_cell.length_a   1.000
_cell.length_b   1.000
_cell.length_c   1.000
_cell.angle_alpha   90.00
_cell.angle_beta   90.00
_cell.angle_gamma   90.00
#
_symmetry.space_group_name_H-M   'P 1'
#
loop_
_entity.id
_entity.type
_entity.pdbx_description
1 polymer ?
#
loop_
_entity_poly.entity_id
_entity_poly.type
_entity_poly.pdbx_seq_one_letter_code
_entity_poly.pdbx_strand_id
1 'polypeptide(L)'
;MAYPNNMEYLNEFSERIRSYLILSGIHNEYKIAEILNDFFKSTHLDINFPSDWKLWQSYLQNKKIEPTHLLPIAGRSWQFGSMIPQSAEWKRDTKQKKQSIIGSLKPLFIIASIFLWSLLYYLIIFRLL
;
A
#
# COMPACT_ATOMS: atom_id res chain seq x y z
N MET A 1 11.67 -12.23 3.93
CA MET A 1 11.53 -11.03 3.08
C MET A 1 12.17 -9.88 3.82
N ALA A 2 13.11 -9.16 3.20
CA ALA A 2 13.65 -7.92 3.78
C ALA A 2 12.75 -6.75 3.33
N TYR A 3 12.28 -5.95 4.29
CA TYR A 3 11.42 -4.81 4.02
C TYR A 3 12.25 -3.53 4.01
N PRO A 4 12.04 -2.63 3.05
CA PRO A 4 12.87 -1.42 2.93
C PRO A 4 12.56 -0.37 4.02
N ASN A 5 11.39 -0.45 4.67
CA ASN A 5 10.99 0.42 5.78
C ASN A 5 9.96 -0.30 6.66
N ASN A 6 9.96 0.03 7.96
CA ASN A 6 9.01 -0.42 8.97
C ASN A 6 7.56 -0.09 8.58
N MET A 7 7.29 1.07 7.99
CA MET A 7 5.93 1.45 7.59
C MET A 7 5.39 0.54 6.47
N GLU A 8 6.25 0.17 5.51
CA GLU A 8 5.87 -0.72 4.42
C GLU A 8 5.64 -2.16 4.94
N TYR A 9 6.45 -2.59 5.91
CA TYR A 9 6.21 -3.83 6.64
C TYR A 9 4.85 -3.85 7.33
N LEU A 10 4.53 -2.80 8.12
CA LEU A 10 3.28 -2.72 8.86
C LEU A 10 2.06 -2.75 7.94
N ASN A 11 2.11 -2.02 6.83
CA ASN A 11 1.05 -2.04 5.82
C ASN A 11 0.88 -3.44 5.21
N GLU A 12 1.97 -4.08 4.78
CA GLU A 12 1.89 -5.41 4.17
C GLU A 12 1.41 -6.46 5.19
N PHE A 13 1.89 -6.38 6.43
CA PHE A 13 1.48 -7.28 7.50
C PHE A 13 -0.03 -7.11 7.79
N SER A 14 -0.49 -5.86 7.94
CA SER A 14 -1.91 -5.51 8.14
C SER A 14 -2.81 -6.06 7.02
N GLU A 15 -2.43 -5.86 5.76
CA GLU A 15 -3.21 -6.38 4.62
C GLU A 15 -3.26 -7.90 4.61
N ARG A 16 -2.17 -8.59 4.99
CA ARG A 16 -2.13 -10.05 5.05
C ARG A 16 -3.01 -10.61 6.17
N ILE A 17 -2.97 -10.04 7.37
CA ILE A 17 -3.82 -10.50 8.48
C ILE A 17 -5.30 -10.16 8.21
N ARG A 18 -5.61 -9.02 7.58
CA ARG A 18 -6.96 -8.69 7.09
C ARG A 18 -7.45 -9.72 6.08
N SER A 19 -6.66 -10.01 5.05
CA SER A 19 -6.97 -11.01 4.03
C SER A 19 -7.20 -12.39 4.65
N TYR A 20 -6.40 -12.77 5.65
CA TYR A 20 -6.56 -14.01 6.39
C TYR A 20 -7.92 -14.08 7.09
N LEU A 21 -8.35 -13.01 7.77
CA LEU A 21 -9.67 -12.97 8.45
C LEU A 21 -10.82 -13.12 7.45
N ILE A 22 -10.74 -12.44 6.31
CA ILE A 22 -11.73 -12.55 5.23
C ILE A 22 -11.80 -13.99 4.70
N LEU A 23 -10.66 -14.60 4.40
CA LEU A 23 -10.58 -15.98 3.92
C LEU A 23 -10.99 -17.02 4.97
N SER A 24 -10.95 -16.63 6.24
CA SER A 24 -11.40 -17.44 7.38
C SER A 24 -12.91 -17.34 7.64
N GLY A 25 -13.63 -16.56 6.83
CA GLY A 25 -15.09 -16.40 6.92
C GLY A 25 -15.56 -15.20 7.76
N ILE A 26 -14.65 -14.32 8.19
CA ILE A 26 -15.01 -13.07 8.87
C ILE A 26 -15.13 -11.97 7.81
N HIS A 27 -16.34 -11.68 7.38
CA HIS A 27 -16.60 -10.70 6.31
C HIS A 27 -17.09 -9.33 6.82
N ASN A 28 -17.34 -9.19 8.12
CA ASN A 28 -17.76 -7.92 8.71
C ASN A 28 -16.55 -7.00 8.91
N GLU A 29 -16.44 -5.94 8.09
CA GLU A 29 -15.31 -5.00 8.12
C GLU A 29 -15.14 -4.31 9.49
N TYR A 30 -16.23 -4.02 10.19
CA TYR A 30 -16.14 -3.42 11.52
C TYR A 30 -15.45 -4.36 12.52
N LYS A 31 -15.84 -5.63 12.50
CA LYS A 31 -15.24 -6.67 13.37
C LYS A 31 -13.78 -6.92 13.00
N ILE A 32 -13.45 -6.90 11.71
CA ILE A 32 -12.05 -6.97 11.24
C ILE A 32 -11.26 -5.80 11.81
N ALA A 33 -11.73 -4.56 11.62
CA ALA A 33 -11.04 -3.37 12.11
C ALA A 33 -10.83 -3.39 13.63
N GLU A 34 -11.83 -3.84 14.39
CA GLU A 34 -11.74 -4.02 15.85
C GLU A 34 -10.63 -5.02 16.22
N ILE A 35 -10.64 -6.21 15.61
CA ILE A 35 -9.63 -7.26 15.85
C ILE A 35 -8.22 -6.76 15.53
N LEU A 36 -8.05 -6.07 14.40
CA LEU A 36 -6.77 -5.53 13.97
C LEU A 36 -6.27 -4.44 14.93
N ASN A 37 -7.15 -3.49 15.28
CA ASN A 37 -6.83 -2.41 16.21
C ASN A 37 -6.39 -2.95 17.58
N ASP A 38 -7.11 -3.94 18.10
CA ASP A 38 -6.77 -4.57 19.37
C ASP A 38 -5.43 -5.32 19.30
N PHE A 39 -5.17 -6.02 18.19
CA PHE A 39 -3.89 -6.70 17.98
C PHE A 39 -2.71 -5.72 17.96
N PHE A 40 -2.79 -4.66 17.14
CA PHE A 40 -1.71 -3.69 17.02
C PHE A 40 -1.50 -2.83 18.27
N LYS A 41 -2.53 -2.65 19.12
CA LYS A 41 -2.39 -1.99 20.42
C LYS A 41 -1.76 -2.87 21.48
N SER A 42 -2.01 -4.18 21.42
CA SER A 42 -1.60 -5.12 22.47
C SER A 42 -0.29 -5.86 22.17
N THR A 43 0.23 -5.74 20.95
CA THR A 43 1.37 -6.55 20.49
C THR A 43 2.48 -5.64 19.93
N HIS A 44 3.72 -5.91 20.33
CA HIS A 44 4.90 -5.31 19.71
C HIS A 44 5.39 -6.25 18.60
N LEU A 45 5.68 -5.69 17.42
CA LEU A 45 6.16 -6.45 16.25
C LEU A 45 7.68 -6.35 16.13
N ASP A 46 8.33 -7.46 15.82
CA ASP A 46 9.78 -7.55 15.67
C ASP A 46 10.25 -7.24 14.24
N ILE A 47 9.30 -6.88 13.35
CA ILE A 47 9.55 -6.59 11.92
C ILE A 47 10.16 -7.82 11.23
N ASN A 48 9.75 -8.99 11.68
CA ASN A 48 10.19 -10.28 11.19
C ASN A 48 8.96 -11.14 10.92
N PHE A 49 8.65 -11.29 9.63
CA PHE A 49 7.38 -11.86 9.20
C PHE A 49 7.09 -13.24 9.82
N PRO A 50 8.00 -14.23 9.81
CA PRO A 50 7.80 -15.50 10.52
C PRO A 50 7.47 -15.40 12.01
N SER A 51 8.14 -14.52 12.77
CA SER A 51 7.89 -14.40 14.21
C SER A 51 6.58 -13.65 14.47
N ASP A 52 6.34 -12.57 13.74
CA ASP A 52 5.14 -11.75 13.87
C ASP A 52 3.89 -12.50 13.42
N TRP A 53 4.01 -13.38 12.44
CA TRP A 53 2.92 -14.27 12.03
C TRP A 53 2.55 -15.28 13.13
N LYS A 54 3.55 -15.81 13.86
CA LYS A 54 3.29 -16.68 15.02
C LYS A 54 2.62 -15.91 16.16
N LEU A 55 3.01 -14.65 16.39
CA LEU A 55 2.36 -13.76 17.35
C LEU A 55 0.88 -13.54 16.97
N TRP A 56 0.60 -13.28 15.70
CA TRP A 56 -0.76 -13.17 15.18
C TRP A 56 -1.59 -14.45 15.40
N GLN A 57 -1.05 -15.62 15.05
CA GLN A 57 -1.74 -16.90 15.26
C GLN A 57 -2.02 -17.15 16.75
N SER A 58 -1.06 -16.83 17.62
CA SER A 58 -1.22 -16.97 19.07
C SER A 58 -2.29 -16.01 19.61
N TYR A 59 -2.34 -14.78 19.10
CA TYR A 59 -3.37 -13.80 19.45
C TYR A 59 -4.77 -14.30 19.10
N LEU A 60 -4.96 -14.83 17.89
CA LEU A 60 -6.24 -15.39 17.45
C LEU A 60 -6.70 -16.55 18.35
N GLN A 61 -5.78 -17.45 18.71
CA GLN A 61 -6.06 -18.56 19.62
C GLN A 61 -6.46 -18.06 21.01
N ASN A 62 -5.71 -17.12 21.58
CA ASN A 62 -5.97 -16.55 22.90
C ASN A 62 -7.32 -15.84 22.98
N LYS A 63 -7.70 -15.14 21.91
CA LYS A 63 -8.99 -14.44 21.81
C LYS A 63 -10.14 -15.35 21.37
N LYS A 64 -9.89 -16.64 21.15
CA LYS A 64 -10.87 -17.62 20.65
C LYS A 64 -11.59 -17.13 19.39
N ILE A 65 -10.85 -16.45 18.51
CA ILE A 65 -11.38 -15.97 17.23
C ILE A 65 -11.37 -17.18 16.29
N GLU A 66 -12.46 -17.93 16.32
CA GLU A 66 -12.59 -19.14 15.51
C GLU A 66 -12.99 -18.79 14.07
N PRO A 67 -12.33 -19.38 13.07
CA PRO A 67 -12.75 -19.26 11.68
C PRO A 67 -14.10 -19.95 11.49
N THR A 68 -15.12 -19.21 11.06
CA THR A 68 -16.47 -19.74 10.81
C THR A 68 -16.54 -20.67 9.62
N HIS A 69 -15.68 -20.46 8.63
CA HIS A 69 -15.58 -21.33 7.46
C HIS A 69 -14.15 -21.28 6.93
N LEU A 70 -13.37 -22.32 7.21
CA LEU A 70 -12.08 -22.50 6.54
C LEU A 70 -12.39 -22.87 5.08
N LEU A 71 -12.31 -21.89 4.18
CA LEU A 71 -12.14 -22.21 2.78
C LEU A 71 -10.95 -23.19 2.69
N PRO A 72 -10.99 -24.24 1.85
CA PRO A 72 -9.91 -25.24 1.75
C PRO A 72 -8.51 -24.65 1.48
N ILE A 73 -8.50 -23.38 1.07
CA ILE A 73 -7.39 -22.48 0.77
C ILE A 73 -6.76 -21.87 2.06
N ALA A 74 -7.53 -21.65 3.13
CA ALA A 74 -7.09 -20.90 4.31
C ALA A 74 -5.98 -21.60 5.15
N GLY A 75 -5.92 -22.94 5.13
CA GLY A 75 -4.90 -23.73 5.82
C GLY A 75 -3.47 -23.55 5.27
N ARG A 76 -3.33 -22.94 4.08
CA ARG A 76 -2.06 -22.65 3.41
C ARG A 76 -1.90 -21.16 3.11
N SER A 77 -2.57 -20.28 3.86
CA SER A 77 -2.60 -18.82 3.66
C SER A 77 -1.21 -18.18 3.48
N TRP A 78 -0.17 -18.69 4.15
CA TRP A 78 1.22 -18.23 3.98
C TRP A 78 1.86 -18.64 2.63
N GLN A 79 1.39 -19.73 2.00
CA GLN A 79 1.86 -20.22 0.69
C GLN A 79 1.28 -19.42 -0.48
N PHE A 80 0.22 -18.62 -0.27
CA PHE A 80 -0.33 -17.75 -1.32
C PHE A 80 0.64 -16.64 -1.70
N GLY A 81 1.53 -16.22 -0.79
CA GLY A 81 2.65 -15.34 -1.15
C GLY A 81 3.57 -15.93 -2.24
N SER A 82 3.57 -17.26 -2.42
CA SER A 82 4.42 -17.98 -3.38
C SER A 82 3.68 -18.53 -4.62
N MET A 83 2.34 -18.62 -4.58
CA MET A 83 1.50 -19.07 -5.70
C MET A 83 0.92 -17.91 -6.52
N ILE A 84 1.20 -16.67 -6.09
CA ILE A 84 1.04 -15.50 -6.94
C ILE A 84 2.03 -15.66 -8.11
N PRO A 85 1.58 -15.71 -9.38
CA PRO A 85 2.49 -15.88 -10.50
C PRO A 85 3.56 -14.78 -10.45
N GLN A 86 4.80 -15.07 -10.85
CA GLN A 86 5.89 -14.07 -10.85
C GLN A 86 5.52 -12.80 -11.66
N SER A 87 4.59 -12.90 -12.60
CA SER A 87 4.02 -11.78 -13.35
C SER A 87 2.96 -10.97 -12.57
N ALA A 88 2.34 -11.59 -11.57
CA ALA A 88 1.49 -10.96 -10.58
C ALA A 88 2.22 -10.78 -9.25
N GLU A 89 3.57 -10.81 -9.22
CA GLU A 89 4.33 -10.14 -8.15
C GLU A 89 3.54 -8.89 -7.83
N TRP A 90 3.02 -8.82 -6.60
CA TRP A 90 2.37 -7.62 -6.12
C TRP A 90 3.41 -6.56 -6.35
N LYS A 91 3.31 -5.85 -7.48
CA LYS A 91 4.28 -4.86 -7.88
C LYS A 91 4.11 -3.87 -6.76
N ARG A 92 5.06 -3.93 -5.82
CA ARG A 92 5.45 -2.77 -5.07
C ARG A 92 5.83 -1.81 -6.20
N ASP A 93 4.85 -1.07 -6.70
CA ASP A 93 5.09 0.17 -7.42
C ASP A 93 5.59 1.18 -6.38
N THR A 94 6.62 0.79 -5.62
CA THR A 94 7.72 1.63 -5.19
C THR A 94 8.61 1.94 -6.39
N LYS A 95 8.05 1.97 -7.62
CA LYS A 95 8.55 2.87 -8.64
C LYS A 95 8.55 4.24 -8.00
N GLN A 96 9.74 4.60 -7.54
CA GLN A 96 10.22 5.94 -7.29
C GLN A 96 9.27 6.93 -7.96
N LYS A 97 8.62 7.80 -7.17
CA LYS A 97 7.93 9.01 -7.64
C LYS A 97 8.94 9.96 -8.33
N LYS A 98 9.62 9.48 -9.37
CA LYS A 98 10.43 10.25 -10.32
C LYS A 98 9.58 10.74 -11.49
N GLN A 99 8.27 10.53 -11.46
CA GLN A 99 7.33 10.98 -12.48
C GLN A 99 6.54 12.25 -12.14
N SER A 100 6.70 12.86 -10.96
CA SER A 100 5.94 14.10 -10.64
C SER A 100 6.64 15.42 -11.03
N ILE A 101 7.94 15.41 -11.32
CA ILE A 101 8.65 16.67 -11.68
C ILE A 101 8.37 17.05 -13.14
N ILE A 102 8.35 16.07 -14.05
CA ILE A 102 8.13 16.32 -15.48
C ILE A 102 6.66 16.69 -15.77
N GLY A 103 5.72 16.24 -14.94
CA GLY A 103 4.31 16.64 -15.01
C GLY A 103 4.04 18.07 -14.51
N SER A 104 4.78 18.52 -13.50
CA SER A 104 4.61 19.86 -12.90
C SER A 104 5.21 21.00 -13.72
N LEU A 105 6.21 20.74 -14.57
CA LEU A 105 6.85 21.77 -15.42
C LEU A 105 6.04 22.13 -16.67
N LYS A 106 5.19 21.23 -17.17
CA LYS A 106 4.35 21.45 -18.35
C LYS A 106 3.44 22.69 -18.22
N PRO A 107 2.65 22.87 -17.14
CA PRO A 107 1.81 24.06 -17.00
C PRO A 107 2.61 25.36 -16.89
N LEU A 108 3.78 25.34 -16.22
CA LEU A 108 4.65 26.51 -16.10
C LEU A 108 5.26 26.93 -17.44
N PHE A 109 5.66 25.97 -18.29
CA PHE A 109 6.19 26.26 -19.62
C PHE A 109 5.15 26.91 -20.53
N ILE A 110 3.89 26.48 -20.45
CA ILE A 110 2.78 27.06 -21.22
C ILE A 110 2.57 28.52 -20.81
N ILE A 111 2.53 28.81 -19.50
CA ILE A 111 2.36 30.18 -18.99
C ILE A 111 3.54 31.07 -19.42
N ALA A 112 4.78 30.61 -19.24
CA ALA A 112 5.97 31.36 -19.65
C ALA A 112 5.99 31.63 -21.16
N SER A 113 5.56 30.67 -21.98
CA SER A 113 5.46 30.82 -23.43
C SER A 113 4.46 31.90 -23.82
N ILE A 114 3.27 31.93 -23.20
CA ILE A 114 2.25 32.96 -23.47
C ILE A 114 2.79 34.36 -23.14
N PHE A 115 3.45 34.52 -22.00
CA PHE A 115 4.05 35.80 -21.62
C PHE A 115 5.18 36.22 -22.57
N LEU A 116 6.04 35.28 -22.96
CA LEU A 116 7.13 35.54 -23.89
C LEU A 116 6.61 36.03 -25.25
N TRP A 117 5.63 35.33 -25.82
CA TRP A 117 5.01 35.71 -27.09
C TRP A 117 4.26 37.03 -26.99
N SER A 118 3.51 37.26 -25.91
CA SER A 118 2.80 38.53 -25.68
C SER A 118 3.76 39.71 -25.58
N LEU A 119 4.89 39.56 -24.87
CA LEU A 119 5.94 40.58 -24.79
C LEU A 119 6.57 40.86 -26.16
N LEU A 120 6.86 39.81 -26.92
CA LEU A 120 7.42 39.93 -28.26
C LEU A 120 6.48 40.68 -29.20
N TYR A 121 5.19 40.34 -29.19
CA TYR A 121 4.16 41.06 -29.95
C TYR A 121 4.04 42.52 -29.53
N TYR A 122 4.05 42.80 -28.22
CA TYR A 122 4.00 44.17 -27.71
C TYR A 122 5.19 45.00 -28.21
N LEU A 123 6.41 44.44 -28.13
CA LEU A 123 7.63 45.11 -28.62
C LEU A 123 7.61 45.31 -30.13
N ILE A 124 7.09 44.36 -30.91
CA ILE A 124 6.96 44.53 -32.37
C ILE A 124 6.00 45.67 -32.68
N ILE A 125 4.82 45.72 -32.04
CA ILE A 125 3.80 46.75 -32.30
C ILE A 125 4.31 48.13 -31.90
N PHE A 126 4.91 48.29 -30.72
CA PHE A 126 5.40 49.60 -30.24
C PHE A 126 6.72 50.05 -30.89
N ARG A 127 7.47 49.16 -31.55
CA ARG A 127 8.69 49.51 -32.28
C ARG A 127 8.44 49.82 -33.76
N LEU A 128 7.28 49.40 -34.30
CA LEU A 128 6.83 49.72 -35.66
C LEU A 128 5.89 50.94 -35.73
N LEU A 129 5.46 51.46 -34.58
CA LEU A 129 4.69 52.71 -34.44
C LEU A 129 5.64 53.86 -34.12
#